data_AF-A0A914EAV1-F1
#
_entry.id   AF-A0A914EAV1-F1
#
_cell.length_a   1.000
_cell.length_b   1.000
_cell.length_c   1.000
_cell.angle_alpha   90.00
_cell.angle_beta   90.00
_cell.angle_gamma   90.00
#
_symmetry.space_group_name_H-M   'P 1'
#
loop_
_entity.id
_entity.type
_entity.pdbx_description
1 polymer ?
#
loop_
_entity_poly.entity_id
_entity_poly.type
_entity_poly.pdbx_seq_one_letter_code
_entity_poly.pdbx_strand_id
1 'polypeptide(L)' 'MYLGKMLKKKLQDLKIYLSYNFACLHPKEHSAKQFRKQYVLGEEIGRGGFGIVYKAHRIEDNLPVAVKFIERRHVRQWSM' A
#
# COMPACT_ATOMS: atom_id res chain seq x y z
N MET A 1 6.20 -31.05 -7.74
CA MET A 1 6.13 -30.03 -6.65
C MET A 1 5.73 -28.62 -7.13
N TYR A 2 4.96 -28.45 -8.22
CA TYR A 2 4.53 -27.12 -8.72
C TYR A 2 3.08 -26.77 -8.38
N LEU A 3 2.18 -27.77 -8.39
CA LEU A 3 0.75 -27.57 -8.19
C LEU A 3 0.39 -27.03 -6.79
N GLY A 4 1.03 -27.55 -5.74
CA GLY A 4 0.82 -27.08 -4.36
C GLY A 4 1.26 -25.63 -4.13
N LYS A 5 2.29 -25.15 -4.85
CA LYS A 5 2.72 -23.74 -4.79
C LYS A 5 1.69 -22.82 -5.45
N MET A 6 1.13 -23.26 -6.58
CA MET A 6 0.13 -22.48 -7.33
C MET A 6 -1.21 -22.36 -6.57
N LEU A 7 -1.64 -23.42 -5.89
CA LEU A 7 -2.82 -23.40 -5.02
C LEU A 7 -2.66 -22.46 -3.82
N LYS A 8 -1.50 -22.49 -3.14
CA LYS A 8 -1.20 -21.58 -2.03
C LYS A 8 -1.21 -20.11 -2.48
N LYS A 9 -0.66 -19.81 -3.65
CA LYS A 9 -0.67 -18.46 -4.23
C LYS A 9 -2.08 -17.97 -4.53
N LYS A 10 -2.92 -18.79 -5.19
CA LYS A 10 -4.33 -18.45 -5.43
C LYS A 10 -5.11 -18.18 -4.14
N LEU A 11 -4.85 -18.95 -3.08
CA LEU A 11 -5.49 -18.75 -1.78
C LEU A 11 -5.05 -17.44 -1.11
N GLN A 12 -3.77 -17.08 -1.23
CA GLN A 12 -3.24 -15.79 -0.75
C GLN A 12 -3.84 -14.63 -1.54
N ASP A 13 -3.86 -14.72 -2.88
CA ASP A 13 -4.46 -13.70 -3.74
C ASP A 13 -5.95 -13.50 -3.42
N LEU A 14 -6.69 -14.59 -3.17
CA LEU A 14 -8.10 -14.55 -2.76
C LEU A 14 -8.28 -13.93 -1.36
N LYS A 15 -7.41 -14.25 -0.40
CA LYS A 15 -7.43 -13.66 0.94
C LYS A 15 -7.17 -12.15 0.89
N ILE A 16 -6.22 -11.72 0.06
CA ILE A 16 -5.94 -10.30 -0.19
C ILE A 16 -7.12 -9.67 -0.94
N TYR A 17 -7.78 -10.35 -1.87
CA TYR A 17 -8.97 -9.81 -2.51
C TYR A 17 -10.13 -9.61 -1.50
N LEU A 18 -10.39 -10.62 -0.67
CA LEU A 18 -11.43 -10.59 0.37
C LEU A 18 -11.16 -9.51 1.43
N SER A 19 -9.92 -9.36 1.90
CA SER A 19 -9.60 -8.31 2.88
C SER A 19 -9.80 -6.90 2.33
N TYR A 20 -9.68 -6.71 1.02
CA TYR A 20 -9.89 -5.43 0.36
C TYR A 20 -11.35 -5.11 0.05
N ASN A 21 -12.16 -6.11 -0.31
CA ASN A 21 -13.59 -5.91 -0.61
C ASN A 21 -14.47 -5.84 0.65
N PHE A 22 -14.03 -6.47 1.74
CA PHE A 22 -14.69 -6.39 3.03
C PHE A 22 -13.90 -5.49 3.99
N ALA A 23 -14.34 -4.24 4.14
CA ALA A 23 -13.68 -3.21 4.93
C ALA A 23 -13.41 -3.60 6.41
N CYS A 24 -14.14 -4.58 6.95
CA CYS A 24 -13.94 -5.11 8.30
C CYS A 24 -12.75 -6.07 8.44
N LEU A 25 -12.24 -6.62 7.33
CA LEU A 25 -11.11 -7.56 7.31
C LEU A 25 -9.76 -6.90 7.04
N HIS A 26 -9.75 -5.58 6.82
CA HIS A 26 -8.52 -4.81 6.73
C HIS A 26 -7.97 -4.53 8.14
N PRO A 27 -6.69 -4.80 8.42
CA PRO A 27 -6.01 -4.19 9.54
C PRO A 27 -6.17 -2.67 9.42
N LYS A 28 -6.94 -2.05 10.33
CA LYS A 28 -7.26 -0.61 10.30
C LYS A 28 -6.01 0.27 10.33
N GLU A 29 -4.89 -0.30 10.78
CA GLU A 29 -3.57 0.33 10.92
C GLU A 29 -3.00 0.87 9.60
N HIS A 30 -3.31 0.27 8.45
CA HIS A 30 -2.79 0.72 7.13
C HIS A 30 -3.84 1.43 6.27
N SER A 31 -4.95 1.90 6.86
CA SER A 31 -5.97 2.63 6.11
C SER A 31 -5.51 4.04 5.72
N ALA A 32 -6.05 4.58 4.62
CA ALA A 32 -5.81 5.97 4.22
C ALA A 32 -6.18 6.97 5.34
N LYS A 33 -7.19 6.64 6.16
CA LYS A 33 -7.57 7.43 7.33
C LYS A 33 -6.47 7.45 8.39
N GLN A 34 -5.84 6.31 8.66
CA GLN A 34 -4.74 6.24 9.62
C GLN A 34 -3.48 6.95 9.09
N PHE A 35 -3.18 6.78 7.80
CA PHE A 35 -2.08 7.51 7.14
C PHE A 35 -2.24 9.04 7.31
N ARG A 36 -3.43 9.59 7.03
CA ARG A 36 -3.69 11.04 7.16
C ARG A 36 -3.59 11.57 8.60
N LYS A 37 -3.63 10.71 9.61
CA LYS A 37 -3.39 11.10 11.01
C LYS A 37 -1.91 11.18 11.37
N GLN A 38 -1.05 10.55 10.58
CA GLN A 38 0.40 10.45 10.86
C GLN A 38 1.24 11.35 9.94
N TYR A 39 0.72 11.70 8.75
CA TYR A 39 1.47 12.45 7.75
C TYR A 39 0.64 13.55 7.11
N VAL A 40 1.28 14.70 6.86
CA VAL A 40 0.75 15.80 6.04
C VAL A 40 1.42 15.74 4.68
N LEU A 41 0.64 15.56 3.61
CA LEU A 41 1.13 15.60 2.23
C LEU A 41 1.37 17.04 1.78
N GLY A 42 2.41 17.24 0.97
CA GLY A 42 2.72 18.45 0.25
C GLY A 42 2.64 18.24 -1.26
N GLU A 43 3.47 18.97 -2.00
CA GLU A 43 3.55 18.94 -3.45
C GLU A 43 4.07 17.61 -4.02
N GLU A 44 3.65 17.28 -5.24
CA GLU A 44 4.25 16.20 -6.03
C GLU A 44 5.70 16.58 -6.38
N ILE A 45 6.64 15.68 -6.13
CA ILE A 45 8.06 15.86 -6.42
C ILE A 45 8.58 14.90 -7.50
N GLY A 46 7.76 13.94 -7.94
CA GLY A 46 8.13 13.06 -9.05
C GLY A 46 7.04 12.08 -9.46
N ARG A 47 7.03 11.73 -10.75
CA ARG A 47 6.07 10.79 -11.34
C ARG A 47 6.72 9.98 -12.46
N GLY A 48 6.35 8.70 -12.53
CA GLY A 48 6.76 7.81 -13.62
C GLY A 48 6.01 6.48 -13.60
N GLY A 49 6.48 5.50 -14.38
CA GLY A 49 5.84 4.18 -14.48
C GLY A 49 5.79 3.37 -13.17
N PHE A 50 6.50 3.82 -12.13
CA PHE A 50 6.57 3.17 -10.82
C PHE A 50 5.74 3.88 -9.74
N GLY A 51 4.93 4.87 -10.10
CA GLY A 51 4.06 5.61 -9.18
C GLY A 51 4.34 7.10 -9.12
N ILE A 52 3.78 7.74 -8.09
CA ILE A 52 3.89 9.18 -7.82
C ILE A 52 4.51 9.38 -6.44
N VAL A 53 5.43 10.34 -6.31
CA VAL A 53 6.10 10.67 -5.06
C VAL A 53 5.73 12.09 -4.66
N TYR A 54 5.32 12.26 -3.41
CA TYR A 54 5.00 13.55 -2.80
C TYR A 54 5.99 13.86 -1.69
N LYS A 55 6.27 15.15 -1.51
CA LYS A 55 6.82 15.65 -0.26
C LYS A 55 5.78 15.47 0.84
N ALA A 56 6.22 15.20 2.05
CA ALA A 56 5.34 15.14 3.22
C ALA A 56 6.13 15.42 4.50
N HIS A 57 5.40 15.65 5.58
CA HIS A 57 5.96 15.73 6.92
C HIS A 57 5.23 14.72 7.81
N ARG A 58 6.00 14.01 8.63
CA ARG A 58 5.44 13.19 9.71
C ARG A 58 4.99 14.09 10.85
N ILE A 59 3.76 13.90 11.33
CA ILE A 59 3.13 14.82 12.29
C ILE A 59 3.81 14.77 13.66
N GLU A 60 4.30 13.60 14.09
CA GLU A 60 4.81 13.41 15.46
C GLU A 60 6.07 14.23 15.77
N ASP A 61 6.93 14.45 14.77
CA ASP A 61 8.24 15.08 14.93
C ASP A 61 8.56 16.09 13.81
N ASN A 62 7.59 16.38 12.95
CA ASN A 62 7.72 17.23 11.76
C ASN A 62 8.84 16.77 10.80
N LEU A 63 9.22 15.49 10.83
CA LEU A 63 10.29 14.97 9.99
C LEU A 63 9.88 15.04 8.51
N PRO A 64 10.68 15.67 7.62
CA PRO A 64 10.42 15.63 6.19
C PRO A 64 10.62 14.20 5.66
N VAL A 65 9.62 13.73 4.91
CA VAL A 65 9.59 12.39 4.34
C VAL A 65 9.10 12.44 2.89
N ALA A 66 9.37 11.38 2.14
CA ALA A 66 8.80 11.17 0.81
C ALA A 66 7.72 10.08 0.88
N VAL A 67 6.53 10.38 0.35
CA VAL A 67 5.43 9.42 0.28
C VAL A 67 5.24 8.98 -1.16
N LYS A 68 5.44 7.68 -1.43
CA LYS A 68 5.26 7.09 -2.76
C LYS A 68 3.93 6.34 -2.85
N PHE A 69 3.05 6.83 -3.72
CA PHE A 69 1.81 6.15 -4.08
C PHE A 69 2.04 5.20 -5.26
N ILE A 70 1.67 3.94 -5.06
CA ILE A 70 1.75 2.90 -6.08
C ILE A 70 0.32 2.44 -6.36
N GLU A 71 -0.10 2.57 -7.61
CA GLU A 71 -1.39 2.01 -8.03
C GLU A 71 -1.34 0.49 -7.98
N ARG A 72 -2.30 -0.11 -7.30
CA ARG A 72 -2.32 -1.57 -7.08
C ARG A 72 -2.26 -2.37 -8.38
N ARG A 73 -2.91 -1.88 -9.46
CA ARG A 73 -2.88 -2.53 -10.78
C ARG A 73 -1.48 -2.64 -11.38
N HIS A 74 -0.52 -1.83 -10.91
CA HIS A 74 0.88 -1.87 -11.34
C HIS A 74 1.76 -2.76 -10.45
N VAL A 75 1.23 -3.30 -9.34
CA VAL A 75 1.97 -4.21 -8.47
C VAL A 75 1.96 -5.61 -9.07
N ARG A 76 3.11 -6.02 -9.65
CA ARG A 76 3.26 -7.32 -10.33
C ARG A 76 3.47 -8.49 -9.36
N GLN A 77 4.08 -8.23 -8.22
CA GLN A 77 4.42 -9.25 -7.24
C GLN A 77 4.38 -8.67 -5.84
N TRP A 78 3.77 -9.42 -4.93
CA TRP A 78 3.90 -9.22 -3.49
C TRP A 78 4.93 -10.23 -2.99
N SER A 79 5.92 -9.77 -2.23
CA SER A 79 6.85 -10.62 -1.47
C SER A 79 6.55 -10.45 0.02
N MET A 80 6.64 -11.55 0.77
CA MET A 80 6.67 -11.52 2.23
C MET A 80 8.12 -11.48 2.70
#